data_AF-A0A3N0DIK0-F1
#
_entry.id   AF-A0A3N0DIK0-F1
#
_cell.length_a   1.000
_cell.length_b   1.000
_cell.length_c   1.000
_cell.angle_alpha   90.00
_cell.angle_beta   90.00
_cell.angle_gamma   90.00
#
_symmetry.space_group_name_H-M   'P 1'
#
loop_
_entity.id
_entity.type
_entity.pdbx_description
1 polymer ?
#
loop_
_entity_poly.entity_id
_entity_poly.type
_entity_poly.pdbx_seq_one_letter_code
_entity_poly.pdbx_strand_id
1 'polypeptide(L)'
;MFGRRRESNLQRELRVTDDLERWVRDEIYRVRAGGRRASATTAIAASAAEKTFRIVEDLPDLQNQTSTLWHAHLDRVWEYLGGDDAQHYAISGALAEFLSSPLNHNEGQDGPDDFDRPQTVAAYSAALAAIAWGVDFATTAVAQIFESIDQKYAGDLGSEERWVEVQREVDSVRRVVTMVVESAKLPGARFTPELLAAIRS
;
A
#
# COMPACT_ATOMS: atom_id res chain seq x y z
N MET A 1 42.67 -13.77 -9.29
CA MET A 1 41.90 -12.53 -9.49
C MET A 1 40.41 -12.92 -9.47
N PHE A 2 39.78 -12.89 -8.30
CA PHE A 2 38.37 -13.26 -8.16
C PHE A 2 37.52 -12.15 -8.79
N GLY A 3 36.95 -12.41 -9.96
CA GLY A 3 36.02 -11.48 -10.60
C GLY A 3 34.86 -11.19 -9.66
N ARG A 4 34.60 -9.92 -9.35
CA ARG A 4 33.38 -9.51 -8.64
C ARG A 4 32.21 -10.05 -9.46
N ARG A 5 31.46 -11.02 -8.94
CA ARG A 5 30.18 -11.42 -9.54
C ARG A 5 29.31 -10.17 -9.59
N ARG A 6 28.90 -9.80 -10.81
CA ARG A 6 27.98 -8.69 -11.04
C ARG A 6 26.67 -9.05 -10.34
N GLU A 7 26.17 -8.13 -9.52
CA GLU A 7 24.92 -8.30 -8.78
C GLU A 7 23.74 -8.51 -9.75
N SER A 8 22.89 -9.51 -9.49
CA SER A 8 21.71 -9.76 -10.33
C SER A 8 20.66 -8.66 -10.16
N ASN A 9 19.71 -8.55 -11.11
CA ASN A 9 18.60 -7.60 -11.00
C ASN A 9 17.73 -7.91 -9.76
N LEU A 10 17.42 -9.18 -9.53
CA LEU A 10 16.73 -9.63 -8.30
C LEU A 10 17.44 -9.21 -6.99
N GLN A 11 18.77 -9.38 -6.91
CA GLN A 11 19.51 -9.00 -5.71
C GLN A 11 19.47 -7.48 -5.47
N ARG A 12 19.54 -6.69 -6.55
CA ARG A 12 19.40 -5.23 -6.49
C ARG A 12 18.01 -4.83 -6.02
N GLU A 13 16.98 -5.48 -6.56
CA GLU A 13 15.59 -5.24 -6.22
C GLU A 13 15.31 -5.51 -4.75
N LEU A 14 15.61 -6.71 -4.26
CA LEU A 14 15.41 -7.06 -2.84
C LEU A 14 16.08 -6.07 -1.89
N ARG A 15 17.31 -5.65 -2.19
CA ARG A 15 17.99 -4.63 -1.37
C ARG A 15 17.26 -3.29 -1.39
N VAL A 16 16.84 -2.83 -2.56
CA VAL A 16 16.20 -1.52 -2.72
C VAL A 16 14.80 -1.49 -2.09
N THR A 17 14.03 -2.56 -2.21
CA THR A 17 12.71 -2.67 -1.57
C THR A 17 12.83 -2.76 -0.05
N ASP A 18 13.79 -3.54 0.47
CA ASP A 18 14.11 -3.60 1.91
C ASP A 18 14.54 -2.22 2.47
N ASP A 19 15.42 -1.52 1.74
CA ASP A 19 15.88 -0.17 2.10
C ASP A 19 14.73 0.82 2.07
N LEU A 20 13.82 0.70 1.09
CA LEU A 20 12.62 1.52 0.99
C LEU A 20 11.69 1.27 2.17
N GLU A 21 11.41 0.02 2.53
CA GLU A 21 10.51 -0.32 3.65
C GLU A 21 11.01 0.30 4.96
N ARG A 22 12.31 0.13 5.27
CA ARG A 22 12.94 0.74 6.44
C ARG A 22 12.83 2.26 6.40
N TRP A 23 13.12 2.87 5.25
CA TRP A 23 13.04 4.32 5.09
C TRP A 23 11.62 4.85 5.28
N VAL A 24 10.59 4.21 4.70
CA VAL A 24 9.18 4.58 4.86
C VAL A 24 8.81 4.58 6.35
N ARG A 25 9.15 3.49 7.05
CA ARG A 25 8.91 3.33 8.48
C ARG A 25 9.54 4.48 9.27
N ASP A 26 10.81 4.77 9.02
CA ASP A 26 11.57 5.83 9.70
C ASP A 26 10.96 7.21 9.46
N GLU A 27 10.55 7.54 8.22
CA GLU A 27 9.92 8.83 7.92
C GLU A 27 8.57 9.00 8.62
N ILE A 28 7.75 7.95 8.69
CA ILE A 28 6.47 8.01 9.43
C ILE A 28 6.74 8.25 10.93
N TYR A 29 7.78 7.64 11.50
CA TYR A 29 8.12 7.86 12.91
C TYR A 29 8.62 9.28 13.22
N ARG A 30 9.10 10.03 12.22
CA ARG A 30 9.43 11.46 12.36
C ARG A 30 8.19 12.34 12.51
N VAL A 31 7.00 11.85 12.12
CA VAL A 31 5.74 12.52 12.44
C VAL A 31 5.45 12.35 13.92
N ARG A 32 5.07 13.46 14.58
CA ARG A 32 4.69 13.45 15.99
C ARG A 32 3.57 12.42 16.24
N ALA A 33 3.72 11.65 17.32
CA ALA A 33 2.75 10.63 17.70
C ALA A 33 1.32 11.19 17.89
N GLY A 34 0.33 10.30 17.77
CA GLY A 34 -1.09 10.62 17.83
C GLY A 34 -1.74 10.65 16.44
N GLY A 35 -2.88 11.34 16.32
CA GLY A 35 -3.72 11.34 15.11
C GLY A 35 -2.97 11.74 13.82
N ARG A 36 -1.93 12.56 13.90
CA ARG A 36 -1.14 12.96 12.72
C ARG A 36 -0.34 11.81 12.11
N ARG A 37 0.30 11.01 12.96
CA ARG A 37 1.02 9.82 12.50
C ARG A 37 0.04 8.79 11.96
N ALA A 38 -1.12 8.64 12.61
CA ALA A 38 -2.20 7.79 12.11
C ALA A 38 -2.62 8.22 10.69
N SER A 39 -3.01 9.48 10.49
CA SER A 39 -3.39 9.99 9.16
C SER A 39 -2.29 9.82 8.13
N ALA A 40 -1.02 10.11 8.49
CA ALA A 40 0.11 9.92 7.57
C ALA A 40 0.27 8.45 7.15
N THR A 41 0.17 7.53 8.12
CA THR A 41 0.21 6.09 7.88
C THR A 41 -0.91 5.66 6.95
N THR A 42 -2.15 6.08 7.24
CA THR A 42 -3.33 5.77 6.43
C THR A 42 -3.20 6.31 5.00
N ALA A 43 -2.75 7.56 4.83
CA ALA A 43 -2.59 8.17 3.51
C ALA A 43 -1.52 7.48 2.65
N ILE A 44 -0.40 7.08 3.25
CA ILE A 44 0.66 6.32 2.55
C ILE A 44 0.13 4.93 2.16
N ALA A 45 -0.54 4.24 3.08
CA ALA A 45 -1.12 2.93 2.81
C ALA A 45 -2.18 3.00 1.69
N ALA A 46 -3.06 4.00 1.73
CA ALA A 46 -4.10 4.20 0.72
C ALA A 46 -3.51 4.51 -0.66
N SER A 47 -2.49 5.37 -0.72
CA SER A 47 -1.78 5.68 -1.98
C SER A 47 -1.09 4.42 -2.56
N ALA A 48 -0.48 3.60 -1.72
CA ALA A 48 0.11 2.34 -2.16
C ALA A 48 -0.96 1.37 -2.69
N ALA A 49 -2.11 1.28 -2.03
CA ALA A 49 -3.24 0.48 -2.51
C ALA A 49 -3.75 0.95 -3.89
N GLU A 50 -3.98 2.24 -4.10
CA GLU A 50 -4.33 2.80 -5.42
C GLU A 50 -3.28 2.45 -6.49
N LYS A 51 -2.00 2.43 -6.08
CA LYS A 51 -0.93 2.06 -7.00
C LYS A 51 -0.97 0.59 -7.38
N THR A 52 -1.22 -0.31 -6.42
CA THR A 52 -1.36 -1.74 -6.70
C THR A 52 -2.50 -2.02 -7.67
N PHE A 53 -3.68 -1.43 -7.48
CA PHE A 53 -4.82 -1.56 -8.41
C PHE A 53 -4.44 -1.16 -9.85
N ARG A 54 -3.71 -0.05 -10.02
CA ARG A 54 -3.26 0.41 -11.34
C ARG A 54 -2.23 -0.52 -11.99
N ILE A 55 -1.32 -1.11 -11.22
CA ILE A 55 -0.32 -2.04 -11.76
C ILE A 55 -1.00 -3.30 -12.30
N VAL A 56 -2.06 -3.76 -11.63
CA VAL A 56 -2.75 -5.02 -11.96
C VAL A 56 -4.02 -4.84 -12.79
N GLU A 57 -4.36 -3.63 -13.21
CA GLU A 57 -5.62 -3.31 -13.91
C GLU A 57 -5.82 -4.18 -15.17
N ASP A 58 -4.74 -4.43 -15.91
CA ASP A 58 -4.73 -5.23 -17.14
C ASP A 58 -4.45 -6.73 -16.90
N LEU A 59 -4.54 -7.22 -15.65
CA LEU A 59 -4.28 -8.61 -15.27
C LEU A 59 -5.57 -9.30 -14.79
N PRO A 60 -6.36 -9.91 -15.69
CA PRO A 60 -7.69 -10.46 -15.36
C PRO A 60 -7.68 -11.49 -14.23
N ASP A 61 -6.63 -12.31 -14.13
CA ASP A 61 -6.51 -13.36 -13.12
C ASP A 61 -6.38 -12.82 -11.68
N LEU A 62 -6.02 -11.54 -11.56
CA LEU A 62 -5.95 -10.84 -10.27
C LEU A 62 -7.25 -10.09 -9.95
N GLN A 63 -8.20 -10.01 -10.89
CA GLN A 63 -9.48 -9.32 -10.68
C GLN A 63 -10.52 -10.32 -10.16
N ASN A 64 -10.92 -10.19 -8.90
CA ASN A 64 -11.96 -11.02 -8.28
C ASN A 64 -12.98 -10.18 -7.49
N GLN A 65 -13.98 -10.84 -6.89
CA GLN A 65 -15.01 -10.13 -6.14
C GLN A 65 -14.42 -9.45 -4.90
N THR A 66 -13.48 -10.13 -4.24
CA THR A 66 -12.78 -9.62 -3.07
C THR A 66 -11.98 -8.35 -3.38
N SER A 67 -11.21 -8.31 -4.48
CA SER A 67 -10.45 -7.13 -4.88
C SER A 67 -11.37 -5.96 -5.23
N THR A 68 -12.49 -6.23 -5.90
CA THR A 68 -13.51 -5.21 -6.23
C THR A 68 -14.13 -4.62 -4.95
N LEU A 69 -14.48 -5.48 -3.99
CA LEU A 69 -15.03 -5.05 -2.69
C LEU A 69 -14.04 -4.19 -1.92
N TRP A 70 -12.77 -4.61 -1.85
CA TRP A 70 -11.73 -3.88 -1.14
C TRP A 70 -11.36 -2.56 -1.82
N HIS A 71 -11.47 -2.47 -3.14
CA HIS A 71 -11.36 -1.19 -3.84
C HIS A 71 -12.45 -0.21 -3.39
N ALA A 72 -13.70 -0.67 -3.26
CA ALA A 72 -14.78 0.17 -2.75
C ALA A 72 -14.60 0.56 -1.27
N HIS A 73 -13.91 -0.26 -0.47
CA HIS A 73 -13.54 0.12 0.90
C HIS A 73 -12.39 1.15 0.92
N LEU A 74 -11.51 1.14 -0.07
CA LEU A 74 -10.45 2.14 -0.22
C LEU A 74 -11.03 3.55 -0.47
N ASP A 75 -12.15 3.67 -1.20
CA ASP A 75 -12.87 4.94 -1.34
C ASP A 75 -13.28 5.54 0.02
N ARG A 76 -13.78 4.69 0.94
CA ARG A 76 -14.13 5.12 2.30
C ARG A 76 -12.92 5.61 3.09
N VAL A 77 -11.75 4.98 2.88
CA VAL A 77 -10.49 5.44 3.50
C VAL A 77 -10.12 6.84 2.99
N TRP A 78 -10.31 7.12 1.70
CA TRP A 78 -10.08 8.46 1.16
C TRP A 78 -11.08 9.49 1.69
N GLU A 79 -12.36 9.14 1.79
CA GLU A 79 -13.39 10.00 2.40
C GLU A 79 -13.06 10.30 3.87
N TYR A 80 -12.61 9.29 4.63
CA TYR A 80 -12.13 9.45 6.00
C TYR A 80 -10.93 10.41 6.08
N LEU A 81 -9.93 10.25 5.21
CA LEU A 81 -8.78 11.16 5.12
C LEU A 81 -9.19 12.58 4.72
N GLY A 82 -10.23 12.71 3.90
CA GLY A 82 -10.89 13.97 3.54
C GLY A 82 -11.67 14.60 4.68
N GLY A 83 -11.88 13.87 5.78
CA GLY A 83 -12.44 14.36 7.02
C GLY A 83 -13.88 13.95 7.30
N ASP A 84 -14.43 12.99 6.56
CA ASP A 84 -15.69 12.36 6.92
C ASP A 84 -15.47 11.31 8.03
N ASP A 85 -15.58 11.75 9.28
CA ASP A 85 -15.35 10.88 10.44
C ASP A 85 -16.39 9.74 10.55
N ALA A 86 -17.55 9.83 9.87
CA ALA A 86 -18.53 8.75 9.85
C ALA A 86 -17.99 7.49 9.18
N GLN A 87 -17.04 7.66 8.24
CA GLN A 87 -16.39 6.55 7.53
C GLN A 87 -15.58 5.67 8.46
N HIS A 88 -15.09 6.17 9.59
CA HIS A 88 -14.39 5.35 10.58
C HIS A 88 -15.24 4.15 11.02
N TYR A 89 -16.54 4.36 11.27
CA TYR A 89 -17.45 3.27 11.66
C TYR A 89 -17.75 2.33 10.49
N ALA A 90 -17.90 2.87 9.28
CA ALA A 90 -18.13 2.06 8.09
C ALA A 90 -16.91 1.16 7.76
N ILE A 91 -15.70 1.69 7.88
CA ILE A 91 -14.44 0.95 7.71
C ILE A 91 -14.32 -0.13 8.81
N SER A 92 -14.61 0.24 10.06
CA SER A 92 -14.59 -0.72 11.19
C SER A 92 -15.55 -1.89 10.96
N GLY A 93 -16.77 -1.60 10.46
CA GLY A 93 -17.75 -2.62 10.11
C GLY A 93 -17.29 -3.55 8.99
N ALA A 94 -16.72 -2.99 7.92
CA ALA A 94 -16.16 -3.76 6.81
C ALA A 94 -15.04 -4.72 7.27
N LEU A 95 -14.14 -4.24 8.13
CA LEU A 95 -13.10 -5.08 8.72
C LEU A 95 -13.67 -6.21 9.59
N ALA A 96 -14.67 -5.91 10.43
CA ALA A 96 -15.30 -6.91 11.29
C ALA A 96 -16.05 -7.99 10.48
N GLU A 97 -16.75 -7.58 9.42
CA GLU A 97 -17.42 -8.49 8.48
C GLU A 97 -16.41 -9.41 7.80
N PHE A 98 -15.34 -8.84 7.25
CA PHE A 98 -14.28 -9.62 6.61
C PHE A 98 -13.65 -10.63 7.57
N LEU A 99 -13.23 -10.19 8.77
CA LEU A 99 -12.58 -11.06 9.77
C LEU A 99 -13.46 -12.23 10.21
N SER A 100 -14.79 -12.04 10.17
CA SER A 100 -15.79 -13.04 10.53
C SER A 100 -16.23 -13.91 9.34
N SER A 101 -15.80 -13.58 8.13
CA SER A 101 -16.18 -14.26 6.90
C SER A 101 -15.25 -15.44 6.56
N PRO A 102 -15.69 -16.36 5.68
CA PRO A 102 -14.81 -17.38 5.10
C PRO A 102 -13.62 -16.82 4.31
N LEU A 103 -13.74 -15.59 3.79
CA LEU A 103 -12.70 -14.93 2.99
C LEU A 103 -11.43 -14.61 3.78
N ASN A 104 -11.49 -14.57 5.11
CA ASN A 104 -10.32 -14.44 5.97
C ASN A 104 -9.59 -15.78 6.20
N HIS A 105 -9.64 -16.69 5.21
CA HIS A 105 -9.02 -18.00 5.23
C HIS A 105 -9.40 -18.90 6.42
N ASN A 106 -10.56 -18.66 7.03
CA ASN A 106 -11.08 -19.50 8.10
C ASN A 106 -11.45 -20.92 7.60
N GLU A 107 -11.62 -21.10 6.28
CA GLU A 107 -12.07 -22.36 5.65
C GLU A 107 -11.09 -22.95 4.62
N GLY A 108 -9.94 -22.32 4.35
CA GLY A 108 -8.94 -22.78 3.37
C GLY A 108 -8.19 -21.65 2.65
N GLN A 109 -7.12 -22.00 1.93
CA GLN A 109 -6.15 -21.04 1.33
C GLN A 109 -6.18 -20.92 -0.21
N ASP A 110 -7.12 -21.55 -0.93
CA ASP A 110 -7.03 -21.66 -2.40
C ASP A 110 -8.37 -21.44 -3.13
N GLY A 111 -9.15 -20.43 -2.73
CA GLY A 111 -10.41 -20.06 -3.36
C GLY A 111 -10.27 -19.05 -4.50
N PRO A 112 -11.17 -19.01 -5.50
CA PRO A 112 -11.12 -18.00 -6.57
C PRO A 112 -11.23 -16.54 -6.04
N ASP A 113 -11.77 -16.38 -4.83
CA ASP A 113 -11.93 -15.10 -4.12
C ASP A 113 -10.89 -14.88 -3.02
N ASP A 114 -9.72 -15.53 -3.13
CA ASP A 114 -8.63 -15.40 -2.15
C ASP A 114 -8.24 -13.94 -1.90
N PHE A 115 -7.94 -13.69 -0.63
CA PHE A 115 -7.56 -12.38 -0.12
C PHE A 115 -6.07 -12.04 -0.36
N ASP A 116 -5.28 -13.02 -0.81
CA ASP A 116 -3.83 -12.92 -1.00
C ASP A 116 -3.39 -12.04 -2.18
N ARG A 117 -4.33 -11.51 -2.96
CA ARG A 117 -4.04 -10.63 -4.08
C ARG A 117 -3.38 -9.34 -3.57
N PRO A 118 -2.24 -8.90 -4.14
CA PRO A 118 -1.48 -7.77 -3.60
C PRO A 118 -2.30 -6.49 -3.39
N GLN A 119 -3.16 -6.16 -4.35
CA GLN A 119 -4.04 -4.99 -4.28
C GLN A 119 -5.10 -5.08 -3.18
N THR A 120 -5.58 -6.30 -2.91
CA THR A 120 -6.53 -6.57 -1.82
C THR A 120 -5.85 -6.40 -0.46
N VAL A 121 -4.66 -7.00 -0.29
CA VAL A 121 -3.86 -6.87 0.94
C VAL A 121 -3.48 -5.41 1.20
N ALA A 122 -3.13 -4.65 0.16
CA ALA A 122 -2.79 -3.24 0.28
C ALA A 122 -4.01 -2.39 0.72
N ALA A 123 -5.17 -2.60 0.11
CA ALA A 123 -6.41 -1.89 0.45
C ALA A 123 -6.88 -2.22 1.88
N TYR A 124 -6.80 -3.49 2.27
CA TYR A 124 -7.05 -3.91 3.65
C TYR A 124 -6.08 -3.27 4.64
N SER A 125 -4.80 -3.22 4.31
CA SER A 125 -3.80 -2.54 5.13
C SER A 125 -4.11 -1.05 5.28
N ALA A 126 -4.58 -0.39 4.22
CA ALA A 126 -5.04 1.00 4.31
C ALA A 126 -6.26 1.18 5.24
N ALA A 127 -7.23 0.27 5.16
CA ALA A 127 -8.38 0.25 6.07
C ALA A 127 -7.95 0.01 7.52
N LEU A 128 -7.08 -0.96 7.79
CA LEU A 128 -6.53 -1.19 9.12
C LEU A 128 -5.72 -0.01 9.64
N ALA A 129 -4.95 0.66 8.79
CA ALA A 129 -4.21 1.86 9.16
C ALA A 129 -5.16 2.97 9.67
N ALA A 130 -6.33 3.12 9.06
CA ALA A 130 -7.34 4.09 9.49
C ALA A 130 -7.90 3.82 10.90
N ILE A 131 -7.97 2.54 11.31
CA ILE A 131 -8.61 2.12 12.57
C ILE A 131 -7.59 1.88 13.69
N ALA A 132 -6.51 1.15 13.40
CA ALA A 132 -5.55 0.66 14.39
C ALA A 132 -4.25 1.49 14.45
N TRP A 133 -4.05 2.40 13.49
CA TRP A 133 -2.94 3.39 13.46
C TRP A 133 -1.52 2.78 13.49
N GLY A 134 -1.38 1.51 13.11
CA GLY A 134 -0.10 0.81 13.06
C GLY A 134 0.73 1.22 11.85
N VAL A 135 1.95 1.73 12.07
CA VAL A 135 2.89 2.14 11.00
C VAL A 135 3.17 0.99 10.02
N ASP A 136 3.16 -0.24 10.53
CA ASP A 136 3.43 -1.46 9.76
C ASP A 136 2.40 -1.70 8.64
N PHE A 137 1.20 -1.12 8.74
CA PHE A 137 0.21 -1.22 7.67
C PHE A 137 0.61 -0.41 6.43
N ALA A 138 1.28 0.73 6.61
CA ALA A 138 1.80 1.50 5.49
C ALA A 138 2.96 0.78 4.79
N THR A 139 3.87 0.18 5.57
CA THR A 139 4.97 -0.60 4.99
C THR A 139 4.47 -1.87 4.30
N THR A 140 3.49 -2.54 4.89
CA THR A 140 2.84 -3.72 4.28
C THR A 140 2.19 -3.34 2.94
N ALA A 141 1.41 -2.26 2.89
CA ALA A 141 0.79 -1.79 1.65
C ALA A 141 1.82 -1.40 0.59
N VAL A 142 2.91 -0.73 0.98
CA VAL A 142 4.02 -0.39 0.07
C VAL A 142 4.69 -1.64 -0.51
N ALA A 143 4.91 -2.67 0.31
CA ALA A 143 5.50 -3.93 -0.17
C ALA A 143 4.64 -4.58 -1.27
N GLN A 144 3.31 -4.47 -1.18
CA GLN A 144 2.39 -5.03 -2.18
C GLN A 144 2.51 -4.38 -3.57
N ILE A 145 3.10 -3.18 -3.69
CA ILE A 145 3.44 -2.59 -4.99
C ILE A 145 4.42 -3.50 -5.74
N PHE A 146 5.41 -4.04 -5.04
CA PHE A 146 6.43 -4.90 -5.64
C PHE A 146 5.90 -6.31 -5.89
N GLU A 147 5.06 -6.84 -4.99
CA GLU A 147 4.31 -8.08 -5.27
C GLU A 147 3.42 -7.94 -6.52
N SER A 148 2.81 -6.77 -6.75
CA SER A 148 2.04 -6.51 -7.98
C SER A 148 2.92 -6.52 -9.23
N ILE A 149 4.16 -5.99 -9.13
CA ILE A 149 5.14 -6.04 -10.22
C ILE A 149 5.58 -7.50 -10.46
N ASP A 150 5.72 -8.32 -9.42
CA ASP A 150 6.02 -9.76 -9.53
C ASP A 150 4.98 -10.50 -10.33
N GLN A 151 3.71 -10.25 -10.04
CA GLN A 151 2.61 -10.84 -10.81
C GLN A 151 2.59 -10.33 -12.25
N LYS A 152 2.77 -9.02 -12.47
CA LYS A 152 2.77 -8.42 -13.82
C LYS A 152 3.83 -9.01 -14.75
N TYR A 153 5.02 -9.28 -14.21
CA TYR A 153 6.11 -9.87 -14.97
C TYR A 153 6.15 -11.40 -14.86
N ALA A 154 5.15 -12.04 -14.24
CA ALA A 154 5.06 -13.49 -14.03
C ALA A 154 6.37 -14.11 -13.49
N GLY A 155 7.07 -13.39 -12.60
CA GLY A 155 8.35 -13.83 -12.07
C GLY A 155 9.55 -13.75 -13.03
N ASP A 156 9.49 -12.98 -14.13
CA ASP A 156 10.70 -12.59 -14.87
C ASP A 156 11.51 -11.55 -14.08
N LEU A 157 12.28 -12.05 -13.12
CA LEU A 157 13.12 -11.28 -12.20
C LEU A 157 14.41 -10.74 -12.87
N GLY A 158 14.60 -11.01 -14.16
CA GLY A 158 15.83 -10.72 -14.88
C GLY A 158 15.74 -9.51 -15.81
N SER A 159 14.53 -9.12 -16.23
CA SER A 159 14.37 -8.10 -17.27
C SER A 159 14.76 -6.69 -16.81
N GLU A 160 15.34 -5.91 -17.72
CA GLU A 160 15.64 -4.49 -17.48
C GLU A 160 14.35 -3.65 -17.42
N GLU A 161 13.29 -4.07 -18.13
CA GLU A 161 12.00 -3.38 -18.09
C GLU A 161 11.39 -3.42 -16.69
N ARG A 162 11.36 -4.60 -16.06
CA ARG A 162 10.96 -4.75 -14.66
C ARG A 162 11.80 -3.89 -13.74
N TRP A 163 13.13 -3.90 -13.91
CA TRP A 163 14.01 -3.09 -13.08
C TRP A 163 13.71 -1.59 -13.19
N VAL A 164 13.46 -1.09 -14.40
CA VAL A 164 13.04 0.31 -14.63
C VAL A 164 11.71 0.61 -13.93
N GLU A 165 10.74 -0.31 -13.99
CA GLU A 165 9.47 -0.13 -13.28
C GLU A 165 9.64 -0.12 -11.76
N VAL A 166 10.44 -1.03 -11.18
CA VAL A 166 10.79 -1.04 -9.76
C VAL A 166 11.39 0.30 -9.34
N GLN A 167 12.36 0.82 -10.10
CA GLN A 167 12.98 2.11 -9.78
C GLN A 167 11.96 3.26 -9.84
N ARG A 168 11.10 3.27 -10.85
CA ARG A 168 10.02 4.26 -10.99
C ARG A 168 9.09 4.25 -9.77
N GLU A 169 8.74 3.06 -9.29
CA GLU A 169 7.85 2.92 -8.13
C GLU A 169 8.53 3.25 -6.80
N VAL A 170 9.81 2.93 -6.63
CA VAL A 170 10.61 3.38 -5.48
C VAL A 170 10.62 4.91 -5.41
N ASP A 171 10.86 5.59 -6.55
CA ASP A 171 10.83 7.04 -6.61
C ASP A 171 9.43 7.60 -6.34
N SER A 172 8.38 6.91 -6.83
CA SER A 172 6.98 7.29 -6.56
C SER A 172 6.64 7.24 -5.07
N VAL A 173 6.96 6.12 -4.40
CA VAL A 173 6.75 5.95 -2.96
C VAL A 173 7.51 7.02 -2.18
N ARG A 174 8.78 7.28 -2.52
CA ARG A 174 9.58 8.32 -1.87
C ARG A 174 8.94 9.70 -1.97
N ARG A 175 8.40 10.06 -3.14
CA ARG A 175 7.69 11.32 -3.34
C ARG A 175 6.44 11.41 -2.47
N VAL A 176 5.57 10.39 -2.51
CA VAL A 176 4.32 10.35 -1.72
C VAL A 176 4.62 10.46 -0.22
N VAL A 177 5.54 9.63 0.29
CA VAL A 177 5.90 9.64 1.71
C VAL A 177 6.43 11.00 2.13
N THR A 178 7.30 11.61 1.32
CA THR A 178 7.81 12.95 1.59
C THR A 178 6.67 13.97 1.65
N MET A 179 5.77 13.99 0.67
CA MET A 179 4.64 14.92 0.62
C MET A 179 3.72 14.76 1.84
N VAL A 180 3.38 13.53 2.21
CA VAL A 180 2.51 13.21 3.34
C VAL A 180 3.16 13.59 4.67
N VAL A 181 4.42 13.19 4.87
CA VAL A 181 5.15 13.42 6.14
C VAL A 181 5.41 14.91 6.36
N GLU A 182 5.83 15.65 5.34
CA GLU A 182 6.01 17.11 5.45
C GLU A 182 4.68 17.80 5.74
N SER A 183 3.59 17.39 5.07
CA SER A 183 2.27 17.95 5.34
C SER A 183 1.78 17.63 6.77
N ALA A 184 2.05 16.43 7.28
CA ALA A 184 1.69 16.02 8.64
C ALA A 184 2.47 16.79 9.73
N LYS A 185 3.63 17.38 9.40
CA LYS A 185 4.39 18.23 10.32
C LYS A 185 3.79 19.64 10.46
N LEU A 186 3.03 20.11 9.47
CA LEU A 186 2.47 21.47 9.48
C LEU A 186 1.39 21.67 10.56
N PRO A 187 1.24 22.88 11.13
CA PRO A 187 0.11 23.20 12.01
C PRO A 187 -1.23 23.08 11.26
N GLY A 188 -2.23 22.45 11.89
CA GLY A 188 -3.49 22.12 11.23
C GLY A 188 -3.96 20.70 11.57
N ALA A 189 -5.26 20.43 11.37
CA ALA A 189 -5.87 19.18 11.78
C ALA A 189 -5.92 18.11 10.66
N ARG A 190 -5.92 18.50 9.37
CA ARG A 190 -6.21 17.60 8.25
C ARG A 190 -5.35 17.88 7.02
N PHE A 191 -5.21 16.87 6.16
CA PHE A 191 -4.62 17.01 4.84
C PHE A 191 -5.52 17.86 3.93
N THR A 192 -4.91 18.61 3.02
CA THR A 192 -5.69 19.42 2.08
C THR A 192 -6.25 18.54 0.96
N PRO A 193 -7.38 18.91 0.33
CA PRO A 193 -7.91 18.18 -0.82
C PRO A 193 -6.90 18.04 -1.96
N GLU A 194 -6.07 19.05 -2.19
CA GLU A 194 -5.04 19.05 -3.24
C GLU A 194 -3.95 18.02 -2.95
N LEU A 195 -3.53 17.89 -1.69
CA LEU A 195 -2.58 16.85 -1.29
C LEU A 195 -3.18 15.47 -1.52
N LEU A 196 -4.41 15.25 -1.05
CA LEU A 196 -5.10 13.95 -1.18
C LEU A 196 -5.27 13.57 -2.66
N ALA A 197 -5.67 14.51 -3.51
CA ALA A 197 -5.76 14.28 -4.95
C ALA A 197 -4.41 13.91 -5.57
N ALA A 198 -3.32 14.59 -5.16
CA ALA A 198 -1.99 14.36 -5.70
C ALA A 198 -1.38 13.00 -5.29
N ILE A 199 -1.72 12.47 -4.11
CA ILE A 199 -1.20 11.17 -3.65
C ILE A 199 -2.11 10.00 -4.02
N ARG A 200 -3.36 10.26 -4.41
CA ARG A 200 -4.28 9.24 -4.92
C ARG A 200 -3.97 8.85 -6.37
N SER A 201 -3.43 9.80 -7.17
CA SER A 201 -3.08 9.61 -8.59
C SER A 201 -1.89 8.70 -8.85
#